data_AF-A0A1F8RSA6-F1
#
_entry.id   AF-A0A1F8RSA6-F1
#
_cell.length_a   1.000
_cell.length_b   1.000
_cell.length_c   1.000
_cell.angle_alpha   90.00
_cell.angle_beta   90.00
_cell.angle_gamma   90.00
#
_symmetry.space_group_name_H-M   'P 1'
#
loop_
_entity.id
_entity.type
_entity.pdbx_description
1 polymer ?
#
loop_
_entity_poly.entity_id
_entity_poly.type
_entity_poly.pdbx_seq_one_letter_code
_entity_poly.pdbx_strand_id
1 'polypeptide(L)'
;MFNFTNGPASPGPNIIRSATTFAVFHADNRRGVSAVYGTDVVQLCLGNVAFDVVSLQEITVPQEAGRFIDLIQGAAVTASVWPFTAFDCSLFLNTAPLATGLVDLVNTDNDLLVFLRDNANANAFGFTAQGTLTRPSGARAHVNSVSKVVWDGLDGSRIFKATDVINLR
;
A
#
# COMPACT_ATOMS: atom_id res chain seq x y z
N MET A 1 -5.27 -13.92 -42.51
CA MET A 1 -6.48 -13.31 -41.90
C MET A 1 -6.58 -13.86 -40.48
N PHE A 2 -6.54 -13.00 -39.47
CA PHE A 2 -6.60 -13.42 -38.07
C PHE A 2 -8.05 -13.78 -37.73
N ASN A 3 -8.28 -14.97 -37.14
CA ASN A 3 -9.61 -15.40 -36.73
C ASN A 3 -9.90 -14.84 -35.33
N PHE A 4 -11.02 -14.13 -35.16
CA PHE A 4 -11.46 -13.57 -33.87
C PHE A 4 -12.51 -14.45 -33.18
N THR A 5 -12.89 -15.59 -33.76
CA THR A 5 -13.98 -16.46 -33.29
C THR A 5 -13.50 -17.73 -32.58
N ASN A 6 -12.20 -17.97 -32.55
CA ASN A 6 -11.54 -19.13 -31.95
C ASN A 6 -10.86 -18.81 -30.61
N GLY A 7 -11.35 -17.79 -29.90
CA GLY A 7 -10.97 -17.55 -28.51
C GLY A 7 -11.45 -18.69 -27.59
N PRO A 8 -10.83 -18.89 -26.42
CA PRO A 8 -11.28 -19.87 -25.44
C PRO A 8 -12.75 -19.59 -25.05
N ALA A 9 -13.52 -20.67 -24.79
CA ALA A 9 -14.96 -20.62 -24.50
C ALA A 9 -15.32 -19.81 -23.25
N SER A 10 -14.34 -19.46 -22.42
CA SER A 10 -14.48 -18.54 -21.30
C SER A 10 -13.41 -17.45 -21.41
N PRO A 11 -13.76 -16.16 -21.25
CA PRO A 11 -12.78 -15.10 -21.17
C PRO A 11 -11.81 -15.39 -20.02
N GLY A 12 -10.51 -15.32 -20.31
CA GLY A 12 -9.47 -15.33 -19.28
C GLY A 12 -9.50 -14.05 -18.43
N PRO A 13 -8.63 -13.92 -17.43
CA PRO A 13 -8.52 -12.69 -16.64
C PRO A 13 -8.26 -11.47 -17.53
N ASN A 14 -8.96 -10.37 -17.25
CA ASN A 14 -8.72 -9.09 -17.88
C ASN A 14 -7.64 -8.35 -17.08
N ILE A 15 -6.62 -7.83 -17.76
CA ILE A 15 -5.52 -7.08 -17.14
C ILE A 15 -5.57 -5.64 -17.65
N ILE A 16 -5.72 -4.70 -16.74
CA ILE A 16 -5.63 -3.26 -17.02
C ILE A 16 -4.31 -2.76 -16.42
N ARG A 17 -3.56 -1.98 -17.19
CA ARG A 17 -2.35 -1.30 -16.72
C ARG A 17 -2.54 0.19 -16.86
N SER A 18 -2.30 0.93 -15.79
CA SER A 18 -2.50 2.37 -15.72
C SER A 18 -1.50 3.00 -14.75
N ALA A 19 -1.42 4.33 -14.81
CA ALA A 19 -0.75 5.11 -13.78
C ALA A 19 -1.81 5.63 -12.81
N THR A 20 -1.52 5.58 -11.50
CA THR A 20 -2.40 6.10 -10.45
C THR A 20 -1.59 6.81 -9.38
N THR A 21 -2.21 7.68 -8.59
CA THR A 21 -1.59 8.26 -7.40
C THR A 21 -1.69 7.30 -6.22
N PHE A 22 -0.64 7.21 -5.39
CA PHE A 22 -0.63 6.35 -4.22
C PHE A 22 -0.12 7.11 -3.00
N ALA A 23 -0.77 6.90 -1.86
CA ALA A 23 -0.21 7.21 -0.56
C ALA A 23 -0.78 6.27 0.50
N VAL A 24 0.02 5.96 1.52
CA VAL A 24 -0.44 5.17 2.66
C VAL A 24 0.23 5.66 3.95
N PHE A 25 -0.56 5.72 5.01
CA PHE A 25 -0.08 5.84 6.38
C PHE A 25 -0.08 4.45 7.02
N HIS A 26 1.05 4.06 7.60
CA HIS A 26 1.24 2.76 8.20
C HIS A 26 1.79 2.90 9.62
N ALA A 27 1.10 2.32 10.60
CA ALA A 27 1.46 2.42 12.01
C ALA A 27 1.90 1.06 12.57
N ASP A 28 3.12 1.01 13.12
CA ASP A 28 3.59 -0.11 13.95
C ASP A 28 3.40 0.26 15.43
N ASN A 29 2.22 -0.08 15.95
CA ASN A 29 1.85 0.19 17.35
C ASN A 29 2.75 -0.52 18.37
N ARG A 30 3.41 -1.62 17.99
CA ARG A 30 4.31 -2.35 18.90
C ARG A 30 5.64 -1.63 19.07
N ARG A 31 6.12 -0.98 18.01
CA ARG A 31 7.37 -0.20 18.02
C ARG A 31 7.16 1.29 18.29
N GLY A 32 5.91 1.76 18.33
CA GLY A 32 5.58 3.16 18.59
C GLY A 32 6.00 4.09 17.44
N VAL A 33 6.05 3.58 16.22
CA VAL A 33 6.47 4.34 15.03
C VAL A 33 5.43 4.23 13.93
N SER A 34 5.41 5.21 13.04
CA SER A 34 4.64 5.16 11.80
C SER A 34 5.53 5.49 10.62
N ALA A 35 5.05 5.15 9.44
CA ALA A 35 5.65 5.55 8.18
C ALA A 35 4.57 6.06 7.23
N VAL A 36 4.92 7.06 6.44
CA VAL A 36 4.11 7.54 5.32
C VAL A 36 4.87 7.24 4.04
N TYR A 37 4.18 6.64 3.08
CA TYR A 37 4.70 6.34 1.75
C TYR A 37 3.85 7.04 0.69
N GLY A 38 4.46 7.45 -0.42
CA GLY A 38 3.77 8.03 -1.58
C GLY A 38 3.46 9.52 -1.48
N THR A 39 3.91 10.22 -0.44
CA THR A 39 3.70 11.66 -0.29
C THR A 39 4.65 12.28 0.74
N ASP A 40 4.90 13.58 0.61
CA ASP A 40 5.43 14.39 1.70
C ASP A 40 4.28 14.77 2.64
N VAL A 41 4.20 14.09 3.78
CA VAL A 41 3.12 14.29 4.75
C VAL A 41 3.14 15.68 5.39
N VAL A 42 4.29 16.34 5.47
CA VAL A 42 4.37 17.72 5.99
C VAL A 42 3.70 18.66 5.01
N GLN A 43 3.99 18.52 3.71
CA GLN A 43 3.33 19.29 2.66
C GLN A 43 1.83 19.00 2.61
N LEU A 44 1.44 17.72 2.70
CA LEU A 44 0.03 17.32 2.77
C LEU A 44 -0.70 18.01 3.93
N CYS A 45 -0.09 18.05 5.12
CA CYS A 45 -0.66 18.69 6.30
C CYS A 45 -0.67 20.23 6.24
N LEU A 46 0.13 20.83 5.36
CA LEU A 46 0.04 22.26 5.02
C LEU A 46 -1.02 22.55 3.94
N GLY A 47 -1.71 21.53 3.42
CA GLY A 47 -2.71 21.64 2.36
C GLY A 47 -2.16 21.46 0.95
N ASN A 48 -0.86 21.19 0.79
CA ASN A 48 -0.24 20.93 -0.50
C ASN A 48 -0.35 19.44 -0.84
N VAL A 49 -1.37 19.09 -1.62
CA VAL A 49 -1.63 17.70 -2.01
C VAL A 49 -0.77 17.31 -3.21
N ALA A 50 0.29 16.56 -2.95
CA ALA A 50 1.15 15.97 -3.98
C ALA A 50 1.40 14.49 -3.63
N PHE A 51 0.83 13.61 -4.46
CA PHE A 51 1.00 12.16 -4.34
C PHE A 51 1.93 11.65 -5.44
N ASP A 52 2.74 10.65 -5.10
CA ASP A 52 3.57 9.97 -6.08
C ASP A 52 2.69 9.17 -7.04
N VAL A 53 3.10 9.16 -8.30
CA VAL A 53 2.46 8.36 -9.34
C VAL A 53 3.13 7.00 -9.42
N VAL A 54 2.34 5.95 -9.34
CA VAL A 54 2.79 4.56 -9.40
C VAL A 54 2.12 3.83 -10.55
N SER A 55 2.79 2.77 -11.02
CA SER A 55 2.20 1.84 -11.99
C SER A 55 1.25 0.89 -11.26
N LEU A 56 0.00 0.87 -11.69
CA LEU A 56 -1.02 -0.06 -11.23
C LEU A 56 -1.25 -1.12 -12.30
N GLN A 57 -1.28 -2.38 -11.87
CA GLN A 57 -1.85 -3.47 -12.65
C GLN A 57 -3.07 -4.02 -11.91
N GLU A 58 -4.24 -3.81 -12.51
CA GLU A 58 -5.51 -4.35 -12.03
C GLU A 58 -5.81 -5.65 -12.79
N ILE A 59 -6.18 -6.70 -12.07
CA ILE A 59 -6.61 -7.97 -12.66
C ILE A 59 -8.07 -8.23 -12.24
N THR A 60 -8.97 -8.21 -13.23
CA THR A 60 -10.35 -8.63 -13.05
C THR A 60 -10.50 -10.09 -13.46
N VAL A 61 -11.07 -10.92 -12.58
CA VAL A 61 -11.31 -12.34 -12.86
C VAL A 61 -12.79 -12.52 -13.27
N PRO A 62 -13.12 -12.81 -14.55
CA PRO A 62 -14.51 -12.80 -15.03
C PRO A 62 -15.45 -13.77 -14.31
N GLN A 63 -14.94 -14.90 -13.84
CA GLN A 63 -15.70 -15.90 -13.08
C GLN A 63 -15.89 -15.51 -11.61
N GLU A 64 -15.26 -14.42 -11.19
CA GLU A 64 -15.26 -13.93 -9.83
C GLU A 64 -15.68 -12.45 -9.82
N ALA A 65 -16.98 -12.20 -10.03
CA ALA A 65 -17.57 -10.86 -9.91
C ALA A 65 -17.20 -10.21 -8.57
N GLY A 66 -16.58 -9.02 -8.60
CA GLY A 66 -16.14 -8.29 -7.42
C GLY A 66 -14.69 -8.53 -7.00
N ARG A 67 -13.96 -9.48 -7.59
CA ARG A 67 -12.53 -9.65 -7.30
C ARG A 67 -11.67 -8.73 -8.15
N PHE A 68 -11.00 -7.82 -7.47
CA PHE A 68 -10.01 -6.91 -8.04
C PHE A 68 -8.67 -7.17 -7.36
N ILE A 69 -7.66 -7.53 -8.15
CA ILE A 69 -6.29 -7.67 -7.66
C ILE A 69 -5.51 -6.44 -8.12
N ASP A 70 -5.08 -5.62 -7.16
CA ASP A 70 -4.24 -4.45 -7.41
C ASP A 70 -2.79 -4.76 -7.07
N LEU A 71 -1.95 -4.69 -8.10
CA LEU A 71 -0.53 -4.87 -7.99
C LEU A 71 0.17 -3.54 -8.27
N ILE A 72 0.91 -3.05 -7.28
CA ILE A 72 1.90 -1.99 -7.45
C ILE A 72 3.26 -2.66 -7.36
N GLN A 73 4.13 -2.45 -8.35
CA GLN A 73 5.49 -3.01 -8.34
C GLN A 73 6.53 -1.94 -8.66
N GLY A 74 7.56 -1.85 -7.83
CA GLY A 74 8.83 -1.20 -8.18
C GLY A 74 8.77 0.32 -8.32
N ALA A 75 7.81 0.99 -7.67
CA ALA A 75 7.80 2.44 -7.65
C ALA A 75 8.68 2.94 -6.49
N ALA A 76 9.72 3.72 -6.83
CA ALA A 76 10.44 4.53 -5.86
C ALA A 76 9.51 5.65 -5.39
N VAL A 77 8.93 5.48 -4.21
CA VAL A 77 8.00 6.44 -3.62
C VAL A 77 8.63 7.16 -2.43
N THR A 78 8.24 8.42 -2.26
CA THR A 78 8.54 9.26 -1.11
C THR A 78 8.18 8.51 0.17
N ALA A 79 9.09 8.53 1.13
CA ALA A 79 8.95 7.84 2.40
C ALA A 79 9.43 8.71 3.55
N SER A 80 8.70 8.64 4.67
CA SER A 80 9.10 9.24 5.93
C SER A 80 8.71 8.34 7.10
N VAL A 81 9.54 8.26 8.14
CA VAL A 81 9.30 7.47 9.36
C VAL A 81 9.22 8.41 10.56
N TRP A 82 8.27 8.18 11.47
CA TRP A 82 7.88 9.11 12.52
C TRP A 82 7.81 8.44 13.89
N PRO A 83 8.12 9.16 14.99
CA PRO A 83 8.19 8.62 16.36
C PRO A 83 6.82 8.57 17.07
N PHE A 84 5.75 8.32 16.32
CA PHE A 84 4.37 8.22 16.83
C PHE A 84 3.53 7.38 15.87
N THR A 85 2.35 6.95 16.32
CA THR A 85 1.47 6.00 15.58
C THR A 85 0.12 6.58 15.18
N ALA A 86 -0.21 7.80 15.60
CA ALA A 86 -1.44 8.48 15.22
C ALA A 86 -1.24 9.31 13.95
N PHE A 87 -2.22 9.31 13.05
CA PHE A 87 -2.27 10.28 11.96
C PHE A 87 -2.87 11.58 12.50
N ASP A 88 -2.01 12.57 12.76
CA ASP A 88 -2.40 13.89 13.25
C ASP A 88 -1.48 14.94 12.60
N CYS A 89 -2.08 15.85 11.83
CA CYS A 89 -1.30 16.90 11.15
C CYS A 89 -0.58 17.83 12.12
N SER A 90 -1.10 18.05 13.33
CA SER A 90 -0.36 18.80 14.34
C SER A 90 0.94 18.08 14.72
N LEU A 91 0.94 16.75 14.82
CA LEU A 91 2.16 15.98 15.10
C LEU A 91 3.16 16.06 13.95
N PHE A 92 2.71 15.91 12.69
CA PHE A 92 3.57 15.97 11.52
C PHE A 92 4.21 17.36 11.31
N LEU A 93 3.51 18.43 11.67
CA LEU A 93 4.01 19.80 11.55
C LEU A 93 4.97 20.21 12.68
N ASN A 94 4.86 19.57 13.86
CA ASN A 94 5.62 19.96 15.05
C ASN A 94 6.69 18.95 15.50
N THR A 95 6.81 17.82 14.82
CA THR A 95 7.79 16.77 15.14
C THR A 95 8.72 16.56 13.95
N ALA A 96 10.00 16.27 14.19
CA ALA A 96 10.90 15.90 13.10
C ALA A 96 10.75 14.40 12.75
N PRO A 97 10.80 14.01 11.46
CA PRO A 97 10.84 12.61 11.09
C PRO A 97 12.14 11.94 11.57
N LEU A 98 12.07 10.65 11.90
CA LEU A 98 13.22 9.81 12.23
C LEU A 98 14.14 9.59 11.04
N ALA A 99 13.56 9.48 9.83
CA ALA A 99 14.28 9.42 8.56
C ALA A 99 13.33 9.70 7.39
N THR A 100 13.86 10.20 6.27
CA THR A 100 13.12 10.44 5.02
C THR A 100 13.91 9.96 3.81
N GLY A 101 13.25 9.70 2.68
CA GLY A 101 13.91 9.26 1.46
C GLY A 101 12.95 8.62 0.48
N LEU A 102 13.46 7.67 -0.30
CA LEU A 102 12.69 6.89 -1.27
C LEU A 102 12.72 5.41 -0.91
N VAL A 103 11.63 4.70 -1.17
CA VAL A 103 11.51 3.25 -0.99
C VAL A 103 10.87 2.63 -2.22
N ASP A 104 11.27 1.40 -2.52
CA ASP A 104 10.53 0.56 -3.45
C ASP A 104 9.32 -0.02 -2.74
N LEU A 105 8.14 0.27 -3.27
CA LEU A 105 6.88 -0.24 -2.76
C LEU A 105 6.33 -1.35 -3.64
N VAL A 106 5.87 -2.42 -2.99
CA VAL A 106 5.10 -3.49 -3.62
C VAL A 106 3.79 -3.63 -2.87
N ASN A 107 2.67 -3.36 -3.55
CA ASN A 107 1.34 -3.61 -3.03
C ASN A 107 0.80 -4.90 -3.64
N THR A 108 0.21 -5.74 -2.79
CA THR A 108 -0.57 -6.90 -3.20
C THR A 108 -1.90 -6.80 -2.49
N ASP A 109 -2.86 -6.14 -3.13
CA ASP A 109 -4.26 -6.25 -2.74
C ASP A 109 -4.89 -7.32 -3.63
N ASN A 110 -5.53 -8.32 -3.02
CA ASN A 110 -6.14 -9.41 -3.75
C ASN A 110 -7.67 -9.37 -3.77
N ASP A 111 -8.30 -8.38 -3.08
CA ASP A 111 -9.75 -8.18 -3.09
C ASP A 111 -10.18 -6.78 -2.59
N LEU A 112 -10.17 -5.77 -3.48
CA LEU A 112 -10.59 -4.39 -3.16
C LEU A 112 -12.07 -4.25 -2.76
N LEU A 113 -12.95 -5.18 -3.19
CA LEU A 113 -14.40 -5.12 -2.96
C LEU A 113 -14.90 -6.26 -2.06
N VAL A 114 -14.08 -6.68 -1.08
CA VAL A 114 -14.39 -7.75 -0.13
C VAL A 114 -15.77 -7.62 0.56
N PHE A 115 -16.30 -6.40 0.69
CA PHE A 115 -17.63 -6.14 1.26
C PHE A 115 -18.81 -6.58 0.36
N LEU A 116 -18.54 -7.02 -0.86
CA LEU A 116 -19.56 -7.52 -1.80
C LEU A 116 -19.64 -9.06 -1.81
N ARG A 117 -18.90 -9.78 -0.95
CA ARG A 117 -18.76 -11.24 -1.00
C ARG A 117 -18.86 -11.89 0.38
N ASP A 118 -19.73 -12.90 0.49
CA ASP A 118 -19.79 -13.77 1.68
C ASP A 118 -18.72 -14.88 1.60
N ASN A 119 -17.78 -14.90 2.56
CA ASN A 119 -16.98 -16.07 2.95
C ASN A 119 -16.18 -16.84 1.86
N ALA A 120 -15.73 -16.19 0.78
CA ALA A 120 -14.71 -16.79 -0.09
C ALA A 120 -13.31 -16.49 0.48
N ASN A 121 -12.49 -17.51 0.72
CA ASN A 121 -11.13 -17.45 1.30
C ASN A 121 -10.10 -16.65 0.46
N ALA A 122 -10.33 -15.37 0.16
CA ALA A 122 -9.48 -14.55 -0.69
C ALA A 122 -9.19 -13.16 -0.08
N ASN A 123 -8.82 -13.11 1.20
CA ASN A 123 -8.94 -11.88 1.99
C ASN A 123 -7.59 -11.38 2.53
N ALA A 124 -6.60 -11.10 1.67
CA ALA A 124 -5.28 -10.68 2.15
C ALA A 124 -4.70 -9.52 1.33
N PHE A 125 -4.92 -8.30 1.80
CA PHE A 125 -4.21 -7.14 1.29
C PHE A 125 -2.99 -6.82 2.14
N GLY A 126 -2.07 -6.08 1.53
CA GLY A 126 -0.90 -5.61 2.22
C GLY A 126 0.14 -5.10 1.25
N PHE A 127 1.17 -4.50 1.81
CA PHE A 127 2.28 -4.02 1.03
C PHE A 127 3.60 -4.28 1.76
N THR A 128 4.66 -4.31 0.98
CA THR A 128 6.03 -4.23 1.48
C THR A 128 6.67 -2.98 0.94
N ALA A 129 7.44 -2.29 1.77
CA ALA A 129 8.24 -1.14 1.36
C ALA A 129 9.67 -1.30 1.87
N GLN A 130 10.65 -1.14 0.98
CA GLN A 130 12.07 -1.30 1.34
C GLN A 130 12.90 -0.23 0.66
N GLY A 131 13.87 0.35 1.38
CA GLY A 131 14.74 1.35 0.80
C GLY A 131 15.80 1.87 1.76
N THR A 132 16.52 2.91 1.32
CA THR A 132 17.45 3.63 2.17
C THR A 132 16.94 5.04 2.40
N LEU A 133 16.78 5.39 3.67
CA LEU A 133 16.40 6.71 4.13
C LEU A 133 17.63 7.44 4.72
N THR A 134 17.46 8.74 4.94
CA THR A 134 18.45 9.62 5.56
C THR A 134 17.87 10.13 6.88
N ARG A 135 18.61 9.94 7.97
CA ARG A 135 18.28 10.47 9.31
C ARG A 135 18.55 11.99 9.35
N PRO A 136 17.97 12.74 10.31
CA PRO A 136 18.29 14.15 10.50
C PRO A 136 19.78 14.46 10.68
N SER A 137 20.57 13.51 11.20
CA SER A 137 22.03 13.63 11.32
C SER A 137 22.79 13.49 10.00
N GLY A 138 22.11 13.19 8.89
CA GLY A 138 22.71 12.83 7.60
C GLY A 138 23.13 11.36 7.48
N ALA A 139 23.05 10.58 8.57
CA ALA A 139 23.35 9.16 8.53
C ALA A 139 22.31 8.39 7.70
N ARG A 140 22.77 7.42 6.90
CA ARG A 140 21.90 6.52 6.15
C ARG A 140 21.26 5.49 7.10
N ALA A 141 19.99 5.17 6.86
CA ALA A 141 19.25 4.14 7.57
C ALA A 141 18.49 3.26 6.56
N HIS A 142 18.54 1.95 6.74
CA HIS A 142 17.74 1.03 5.96
C HIS A 142 16.34 0.91 6.56
N VAL A 143 15.32 1.02 5.73
CA VAL A 143 13.93 0.77 6.12
C VAL A 143 13.41 -0.49 5.45
N ASN A 144 12.72 -1.32 6.23
CA ASN A 144 11.90 -2.42 5.74
C ASN A 144 10.57 -2.39 6.49
N SER A 145 9.49 -2.23 5.75
CA SER A 145 8.13 -2.20 6.25
C SER A 145 7.30 -3.28 5.60
N VAL A 146 6.47 -3.94 6.40
CA VAL A 146 5.50 -4.92 5.96
C VAL A 146 4.19 -4.62 6.64
N SER A 147 3.13 -4.45 5.85
CA SER A 147 1.76 -4.54 6.31
C SER A 147 1.11 -5.74 5.63
N LYS A 148 0.46 -6.59 6.41
CA LYS A 148 -0.33 -7.72 5.90
C LYS A 148 -1.55 -7.90 6.77
N VAL A 149 -2.71 -7.76 6.15
CA VAL A 149 -4.00 -7.87 6.83
C VAL A 149 -4.78 -9.02 6.23
N VAL A 150 -5.35 -9.86 7.09
CA VAL A 150 -6.26 -10.95 6.71
C VAL A 150 -7.64 -10.64 7.28
N TRP A 151 -8.66 -10.65 6.44
CA TRP A 151 -10.05 -10.38 6.85
C TRP A 151 -10.84 -11.66 7.05
N ASP A 152 -11.79 -11.64 7.99
CA ASP A 152 -12.63 -12.79 8.32
C ASP A 152 -13.83 -12.99 7.39
N GLY A 153 -14.09 -12.04 6.47
CA GLY A 153 -15.00 -12.23 5.33
C GLY A 153 -16.50 -12.15 5.65
N LEU A 154 -16.90 -11.59 6.80
CA LEU A 154 -18.30 -11.56 7.24
C LEU A 154 -18.99 -10.20 7.15
N ASP A 155 -18.32 -9.10 7.50
CA ASP A 155 -18.95 -7.77 7.54
C ASP A 155 -17.95 -6.59 7.55
N GLY A 156 -16.66 -6.89 7.39
CA GLY A 156 -15.61 -5.90 7.50
C GLY A 156 -15.36 -5.31 8.88
N SER A 157 -16.01 -5.83 9.92
CA SER A 157 -15.84 -5.39 11.31
C SER A 157 -14.67 -6.11 12.02
N ARG A 158 -14.13 -7.17 11.43
CA ARG A 158 -13.16 -8.06 12.08
C ARG A 158 -11.96 -8.39 11.19
N ILE A 159 -10.83 -7.82 11.59
CA ILE A 159 -9.51 -8.23 11.11
C ILE A 159 -9.15 -9.55 11.80
N PHE A 160 -9.03 -10.64 11.03
CA PHE A 160 -8.61 -11.94 11.55
C PHE A 160 -7.15 -11.91 12.01
N LYS A 161 -6.29 -11.24 11.23
CA LYS A 161 -4.87 -11.08 11.56
C LYS A 161 -4.29 -9.86 10.84
N ALA A 162 -3.70 -8.93 11.59
CA ALA A 162 -2.83 -7.90 11.05
C ALA A 162 -1.38 -8.14 11.46
N THR A 163 -0.45 -7.87 10.55
CA THR A 163 0.99 -7.85 10.82
C THR A 163 1.55 -6.58 10.22
N ASP A 164 1.75 -5.60 11.09
CA ASP A 164 2.30 -4.30 10.78
C ASP A 164 3.66 -4.18 11.45
N VAL A 165 4.70 -4.06 10.65
CA VAL A 165 6.09 -4.03 11.10
C VAL A 165 6.85 -2.96 10.36
N ILE A 166 7.51 -2.06 11.09
CA ILE A 166 8.44 -1.08 10.53
C ILE A 166 9.80 -1.27 11.20
N ASN A 167 10.80 -1.69 10.42
CA ASN A 167 12.19 -1.75 10.87
C ASN A 167 12.98 -0.60 10.25
N LEU A 168 13.51 0.29 11.08
CA LEU A 168 14.47 1.32 10.70
C LEU A 168 15.81 1.00 11.37
N ARG A 169 16.84 0.74 10.57
CA ARG A 169 18.18 0.35 11.05
C ARG A 169 19.23 1.29 10.49
#